data_AF-A0A2T5MIL3-F1
#
_entry.id   AF-A0A2T5MIL3-F1
#
_cell.length_a   1.000
_cell.length_b   1.000
_cell.length_c   1.000
_cell.angle_alpha   90.00
_cell.angle_beta   90.00
_cell.angle_gamma   90.00
#
_symmetry.space_group_name_H-M   'P 1'
#
loop_
_entity.id
_entity.type
_entity.pdbx_description
1 polymer ?
#
loop_
_entity_poly.entity_id
_entity_poly.type
_entity_poly.pdbx_seq_one_letter_code
_entity_poly.pdbx_strand_id
1 'polypeptide(L)'
;MRSIKSLLYLIPLVVAGALSGCGVNKALIAGAAEGPKQIFINLQGDPLLIAIELKTLLAAKGYEVALNTEEAGKTVVQNTNTGSVIYKNVSDSRFRYELTLGYVPIQERIQLVAASIRDREQNKILGTYRWSWNQLAPAPTIERAIEMIDENLLVKVFR
;
A
#
# COMPACT_ATOMS: atom_id res chain seq x y z
N MET A 1 12.01 -17.65 -59.18
CA MET A 1 11.31 -18.03 -57.94
C MET A 1 12.09 -17.51 -56.74
N ARG A 2 11.71 -16.35 -56.19
CA ARG A 2 12.42 -15.71 -55.07
C ARG A 2 11.78 -16.13 -53.74
N SER A 3 12.57 -16.86 -52.96
CA SER A 3 12.68 -16.83 -51.49
C SER A 3 11.39 -16.75 -50.65
N ILE A 4 10.82 -17.91 -50.29
CA ILE A 4 9.89 -18.09 -49.15
C ILE A 4 10.73 -18.58 -47.94
N LYS A 5 11.80 -17.88 -47.60
CA LYS A 5 12.62 -18.22 -46.40
C LYS A 5 12.69 -17.09 -45.37
N SER A 6 12.19 -15.90 -45.69
CA SER A 6 12.16 -14.75 -44.79
C SER A 6 10.96 -14.72 -43.84
N LEU A 7 9.91 -15.53 -44.09
CA LEU A 7 8.69 -15.51 -43.26
C LEU A 7 8.82 -16.32 -41.96
N LEU A 8 9.73 -17.30 -41.89
CA LEU A 8 9.90 -18.15 -40.70
C LEU A 8 10.68 -17.49 -39.56
N TYR A 9 11.43 -16.41 -39.84
CA TYR A 9 12.22 -15.70 -38.83
C TYR A 9 11.49 -14.51 -38.19
N LEU A 10 10.29 -14.17 -38.68
CA LEU A 10 9.45 -13.11 -38.09
C LEU A 10 8.64 -13.59 -36.89
N ILE A 11 8.38 -14.90 -36.80
CA ILE A 11 7.58 -15.51 -35.72
C ILE A 11 8.33 -15.52 -34.37
N PRO A 12 9.63 -15.89 -34.26
CA PRO A 12 10.31 -15.87 -32.97
C PRO A 12 10.64 -14.45 -32.47
N LEU A 13 10.68 -13.45 -33.36
CA LEU A 13 10.93 -12.05 -32.97
C LEU A 13 9.70 -11.40 -32.31
N VAL A 14 8.49 -11.74 -32.76
CA VAL A 14 7.24 -11.26 -32.14
C VAL A 14 6.98 -11.94 -30.78
N VAL A 15 7.42 -13.19 -30.60
CA VAL A 15 7.31 -13.89 -29.30
C VAL A 15 8.33 -13.37 -28.28
N ALA A 16 9.52 -12.93 -28.70
CA ALA A 16 10.49 -12.30 -27.80
C ALA A 16 10.06 -10.89 -27.34
N GLY A 17 9.33 -10.15 -28.17
CA GLY A 17 8.77 -8.83 -27.81
C GLY A 17 7.62 -8.88 -26.79
N ALA A 18 7.02 -10.04 -26.57
CA ALA A 18 5.93 -10.21 -25.60
C ALA A 18 6.42 -10.42 -24.14
N LEU A 19 7.73 -10.66 -23.93
CA LEU A 19 8.28 -11.00 -22.60
C LEU A 19 8.97 -9.85 -21.87
N SER A 20 9.18 -8.69 -22.51
CA SER A 20 9.39 -7.44 -21.79
C SER A 20 8.04 -6.83 -21.42
N GLY A 21 7.16 -7.64 -20.81
CA GLY A 21 5.94 -7.13 -20.20
C GLY A 21 6.35 -6.15 -19.12
N CYS A 22 6.04 -4.88 -19.32
CA CYS A 22 5.94 -3.87 -18.27
C CYS A 22 4.99 -4.44 -17.21
N GLY A 23 5.53 -5.21 -16.26
CA GLY A 23 4.77 -5.94 -15.26
C GLY A 23 4.13 -4.96 -14.31
N VAL A 24 2.87 -4.64 -14.59
CA VAL A 24 2.10 -3.60 -13.91
C VAL A 24 1.58 -4.00 -12.52
N ASN A 25 1.74 -5.27 -12.15
CA ASN A 25 1.39 -5.86 -10.86
C ASN A 25 2.64 -6.47 -10.22
N LYS A 26 3.46 -5.65 -9.55
CA LYS A 26 4.76 -6.10 -8.99
C LYS A 26 5.00 -5.53 -7.60
N ALA A 27 5.41 -6.41 -6.70
CA ALA A 27 5.98 -6.04 -5.42
C ALA A 27 7.46 -5.71 -5.60
N LEU A 28 7.89 -4.55 -5.12
CA LEU A 28 9.30 -4.23 -4.92
C LEU A 28 9.54 -4.20 -3.40
N ILE A 29 10.15 -5.27 -2.89
CA ILE A 29 10.52 -5.39 -1.47
C ILE A 29 11.97 -4.95 -1.33
N ALA A 30 12.19 -3.86 -0.62
CA ALA A 30 13.51 -3.25 -0.40
C ALA A 30 14.08 -3.57 0.99
N GLY A 31 13.27 -4.12 1.90
CA GLY A 31 13.69 -4.57 3.22
C GLY A 31 12.57 -5.30 3.97
N ALA A 32 12.95 -6.03 5.01
CA ALA A 32 12.00 -6.64 5.95
C ALA A 32 11.75 -5.69 7.13
N ALA A 33 10.58 -5.81 7.76
CA ALA A 33 10.26 -5.11 8.99
C ALA A 33 10.97 -5.77 10.18
N GLU A 34 11.76 -5.00 10.91
CA GLU A 34 12.44 -5.43 12.13
C GLU A 34 11.64 -4.99 13.36
N GLY A 35 10.55 -5.70 13.69
CA GLY A 35 9.72 -5.33 14.84
C GLY A 35 8.26 -5.81 14.79
N PRO A 36 7.44 -5.36 15.76
CA PRO A 36 6.04 -5.73 15.82
C PRO A 36 5.25 -5.17 14.63
N LYS A 37 4.14 -5.83 14.29
CA LYS A 37 3.22 -5.45 13.21
C LYS A 37 2.40 -4.19 13.53
N GLN A 38 3.06 -3.07 13.84
CA GLN A 38 2.46 -1.81 14.25
C GLN A 38 2.44 -0.82 13.08
N ILE A 39 1.28 -0.66 12.46
CA ILE A 39 1.09 0.12 11.23
C ILE A 39 0.27 1.38 11.51
N PHE A 40 0.81 2.53 11.12
CA PHE A 40 0.10 3.78 10.95
C PHE A 40 -0.41 3.88 9.51
N ILE A 41 -1.70 4.13 9.34
CA ILE A 41 -2.32 4.32 8.03
C ILE A 41 -2.41 5.81 7.73
N ASN A 42 -1.72 6.22 6.68
CA ASN A 42 -1.77 7.58 6.14
C ASN A 42 -2.51 7.61 4.80
N LEU A 43 -3.80 7.94 4.83
CA LEU A 43 -4.62 8.18 3.64
C LEU A 43 -4.74 9.68 3.41
N GLN A 44 -4.17 10.18 2.31
CA GLN A 44 -4.36 11.56 1.91
C GLN A 44 -5.79 11.76 1.38
N GLY A 45 -6.49 12.78 1.87
CA GLY A 45 -7.87 13.10 1.46
C GLY A 45 -8.98 12.22 2.07
N ASP A 46 -8.63 11.47 3.12
CA ASP A 46 -9.44 10.59 3.98
C ASP A 46 -10.98 10.52 3.74
N PRO A 47 -11.47 9.56 2.93
CA PRO A 47 -12.81 9.03 3.09
C PRO A 47 -12.81 8.09 4.30
N LEU A 48 -13.21 8.63 5.46
CA LEU A 48 -13.30 7.97 6.78
C LEU A 48 -13.72 6.48 6.73
N LEU A 49 -14.61 6.11 5.81
CA LEU A 49 -15.10 4.74 5.64
C LEU A 49 -14.00 3.74 5.29
N ILE A 50 -13.13 4.06 4.31
CA ILE A 50 -12.06 3.14 3.85
C ILE A 50 -11.03 2.95 4.95
N ALA A 51 -10.69 4.02 5.68
CA ALA A 51 -9.75 3.98 6.78
C ALA A 51 -10.20 3.01 7.89
N ILE A 52 -11.48 3.08 8.26
CA ILE A 52 -12.07 2.23 9.32
C ILE A 52 -12.11 0.76 8.89
N GLU A 53 -12.53 0.46 7.67
CA GLU A 53 -12.56 -0.92 7.16
C GLU A 53 -11.15 -1.52 7.06
N LEU A 54 -10.20 -0.75 6.53
CA LEU A 54 -8.80 -1.15 6.45
C LEU A 54 -8.22 -1.45 7.83
N LYS A 55 -8.49 -0.59 8.82
CA LYS A 55 -8.10 -0.84 10.21
C LYS A 55 -8.72 -2.13 10.76
N THR A 56 -10.02 -2.33 10.55
CA THR A 56 -10.75 -3.49 11.09
C THR A 56 -10.21 -4.80 10.51
N LEU A 57 -10.03 -4.87 9.19
CA LEU A 57 -9.56 -6.08 8.52
C LEU A 57 -8.07 -6.37 8.79
N LEU A 58 -7.22 -5.36 8.85
CA LEU A 58 -5.82 -5.55 9.25
C LEU A 58 -5.71 -5.95 10.73
N ALA A 59 -6.52 -5.39 11.62
CA ALA A 59 -6.55 -5.80 13.02
C ALA A 59 -6.95 -7.28 13.17
N ALA A 60 -7.94 -7.75 12.40
CA ALA A 60 -8.31 -9.16 12.35
C ALA A 60 -7.17 -10.09 11.89
N LYS A 61 -6.19 -9.55 11.14
CA LYS A 61 -4.98 -10.25 10.68
C LYS A 61 -3.80 -10.12 11.66
N GLY A 62 -4.01 -9.53 12.83
CA GLY A 62 -3.00 -9.39 13.88
C GLY A 62 -2.07 -8.17 13.73
N TYR A 63 -2.41 -7.21 12.88
CA TYR A 63 -1.72 -5.92 12.84
C TYR A 63 -2.30 -5.01 13.92
N GLU A 64 -1.44 -4.29 14.63
CA GLU A 64 -1.88 -3.19 15.48
C GLU A 64 -1.91 -1.93 14.61
N VAL A 65 -3.07 -1.29 14.49
CA VAL A 65 -3.29 -0.23 13.49
C VAL A 65 -3.79 1.07 14.11
N ALA A 66 -3.17 2.19 13.70
CA ALA A 66 -3.67 3.54 13.96
C ALA A 66 -3.99 4.30 12.67
N LEU A 67 -4.99 5.16 12.75
CA LEU A 67 -5.39 6.06 11.67
C LEU A 67 -4.79 7.46 11.85
N ASN A 68 -4.67 8.22 10.75
CA ASN A 68 -4.26 9.61 10.77
C ASN A 68 -5.05 10.46 11.79
N THR A 69 -6.37 10.29 11.86
CA THR A 69 -7.25 10.97 12.82
C THR A 69 -6.94 10.62 14.29
N GLU A 70 -6.49 9.39 14.56
CA GLU A 70 -6.18 8.90 15.92
C GLU A 70 -4.81 9.36 16.41
N GLU A 71 -3.84 9.56 15.50
CA GLU A 71 -2.57 10.21 15.82
C GLU A 71 -2.74 11.74 15.92
N ALA A 72 -3.50 12.36 15.03
CA ALA A 72 -3.80 13.79 15.07
C ALA A 72 -4.51 14.20 16.39
N GLY A 73 -5.41 13.35 16.91
CA GLY A 73 -6.06 13.58 18.19
C GLY A 73 -5.11 13.48 19.41
N LYS A 74 -4.00 12.74 19.28
CA LYS A 74 -2.98 12.61 20.34
C LYS A 74 -1.96 13.74 20.34
N THR A 75 -1.98 14.60 19.32
CA THR A 75 -1.15 15.80 19.24
C THR A 75 -1.52 16.82 20.32
N VAL A 76 -2.73 16.79 20.88
CA VAL A 76 -3.18 17.77 21.88
C VAL A 76 -3.25 17.09 23.24
N VAL A 77 -2.19 17.22 24.05
CA VAL A 77 -2.26 16.88 25.48
C VAL A 77 -2.38 18.19 26.24
N GLN A 78 -3.55 18.45 26.82
CA GLN A 78 -3.76 19.58 27.72
C GLN A 78 -3.12 19.26 29.06
N ASN A 79 -2.12 20.04 29.48
CA ASN A 79 -1.55 19.89 30.82
C ASN A 79 -2.55 20.46 31.84
N THR A 80 -3.23 19.57 32.57
CA THR A 80 -4.26 19.93 33.56
C THR A 80 -3.74 20.74 34.75
N ASN A 81 -2.43 20.83 34.95
CA ASN A 81 -1.83 21.61 36.05
C ASN A 81 -1.44 23.05 35.66
N THR A 82 -1.24 23.32 34.36
CA THR A 82 -0.72 24.62 33.87
C THR A 82 -1.59 25.27 32.80
N GLY A 83 -2.62 24.58 32.30
CA GLY A 83 -3.50 25.09 31.25
C GLY A 83 -2.84 25.22 29.87
N SER A 84 -1.60 24.77 29.70
CA SER A 84 -0.86 24.85 28.44
C SER A 84 -1.15 23.65 27.53
N VAL A 85 -1.33 23.93 26.23
CA VAL A 85 -1.43 22.92 25.18
C VAL A 85 -0.02 22.47 24.82
N ILE A 86 0.32 21.21 25.11
CA ILE A 86 1.57 20.60 24.65
C ILE A 86 1.26 19.85 23.36
N TYR A 87 1.94 20.23 22.28
CA TYR A 87 1.86 19.51 21.01
C TYR A 87 2.74 18.27 21.09
N LYS A 88 2.15 17.07 21.05
CA LYS A 88 2.92 15.82 20.96
C LYS A 88 3.53 15.72 19.57
N ASN A 89 4.82 15.47 19.47
CA ASN A 89 5.48 15.41 18.17
C ASN A 89 5.08 14.11 17.45
N VAL A 90 4.88 14.15 16.13
CA VAL A 90 4.50 12.98 15.30
C VAL A 90 5.55 11.86 15.40
N SER A 91 6.76 12.18 15.86
CA SER A 91 7.83 11.24 16.22
C SER A 91 7.53 10.34 17.42
N ASP A 92 6.56 10.68 18.28
CA ASP A 92 6.25 9.92 19.49
C ASP A 92 5.18 8.84 19.27
N SER A 93 4.85 8.54 18.00
CA SER A 93 3.95 7.44 17.69
C SER A 93 4.64 6.10 17.94
N ARG A 94 3.94 5.20 18.63
CA ARG A 94 4.37 3.79 18.75
C ARG A 94 4.24 3.02 17.43
N PHE A 95 3.53 3.56 16.43
CA PHE A 95 3.31 2.91 15.14
C PHE A 95 4.46 3.22 14.19
N ARG A 96 5.53 2.41 14.29
CA ARG A 96 6.79 2.58 13.54
C ARG A 96 6.60 2.51 12.03
N TYR A 97 5.71 1.66 11.53
CA TYR A 97 5.56 1.46 10.09
C TYR A 97 4.42 2.31 9.55
N GLU A 98 4.63 3.02 8.46
CA GLU A 98 3.61 3.85 7.81
C GLU A 98 3.18 3.22 6.48
N LEU A 99 1.88 2.90 6.38
CA LEU A 99 1.24 2.47 5.15
C LEU A 99 0.59 3.68 4.45
N THR A 100 0.98 3.90 3.21
CA THR A 100 0.38 4.92 2.32
C THR A 100 -0.24 4.24 1.11
N LEU A 101 -1.45 4.65 0.76
CA LEU A 101 -2.18 4.12 -0.40
C LEU A 101 -2.40 5.23 -1.43
N GLY A 102 -2.14 4.93 -2.70
CA GLY A 102 -2.65 5.66 -3.85
C GLY A 102 -3.83 4.91 -4.42
N TYR A 103 -5.00 5.54 -4.49
CA TYR A 103 -6.23 4.90 -4.96
C TYR A 103 -7.18 5.91 -5.63
N VAL A 104 -8.09 5.40 -6.45
CA VAL A 104 -9.19 6.15 -7.04
C VAL A 104 -10.51 5.51 -6.61
N PRO A 105 -11.40 6.24 -5.90
CA PRO A 105 -12.72 5.71 -5.53
C PRO A 105 -13.64 5.68 -6.76
N ILE A 106 -14.36 4.57 -6.95
CA ILE A 106 -15.33 4.40 -8.04
C ILE A 106 -16.58 3.71 -7.47
N GLN A 107 -17.63 4.47 -7.14
CA GLN A 107 -18.84 3.92 -6.51
C GLN A 107 -18.48 3.03 -5.30
N GLU A 108 -18.89 1.76 -5.29
CA GLU A 108 -18.60 0.75 -4.25
C GLU A 108 -17.27 0.01 -4.45
N ARG A 109 -16.37 0.54 -5.30
CA ARG A 109 -15.07 -0.06 -5.64
C ARG A 109 -13.93 0.90 -5.34
N ILE A 110 -12.76 0.31 -5.10
CA ILE A 110 -11.50 1.04 -4.97
C ILE A 110 -10.55 0.55 -6.04
N GLN A 111 -10.15 1.47 -6.91
CA GLN A 111 -9.06 1.23 -7.83
C GLN A 111 -7.74 1.54 -7.12
N LEU A 112 -7.14 0.53 -6.48
CA LEU A 112 -5.80 0.68 -5.91
C LEU A 112 -4.80 0.96 -7.03
N VAL A 113 -3.96 1.97 -6.89
CA VAL A 113 -2.92 2.30 -7.87
C VAL A 113 -1.56 1.91 -7.32
N ALA A 114 -1.33 2.23 -6.05
CA ALA A 114 -0.09 1.90 -5.36
C ALA A 114 -0.31 1.74 -3.86
N ALA A 115 0.56 0.96 -3.22
CA ALA A 115 0.72 0.91 -1.78
C ALA A 115 2.21 0.98 -1.47
N SER A 116 2.56 1.65 -0.38
CA SER A 116 3.92 1.78 0.11
C SER A 116 3.94 1.60 1.62
N ILE A 117 4.91 0.84 2.12
CA ILE A 117 5.17 0.70 3.55
C ILE A 117 6.56 1.24 3.85
N ARG A 118 6.62 2.20 4.77
CA ARG A 118 7.84 2.89 5.21
C ARG A 118 8.13 2.58 6.67
N ASP A 119 9.39 2.36 6.99
CA ASP A 119 9.89 2.45 8.36
C ASP A 119 10.10 3.93 8.71
N ARG A 120 9.31 4.47 9.64
CA ARG A 120 9.37 5.89 10.05
C ARG A 120 10.62 6.19 10.87
N GLU A 121 11.14 5.22 11.61
CA GLU A 121 12.32 5.39 12.46
C GLU A 121 13.58 5.55 11.62
N GLN A 122 13.72 4.69 10.60
CA GLN A 122 14.85 4.74 9.66
C GLN A 122 14.60 5.63 8.44
N ASN A 123 13.38 6.18 8.32
CA ASN A 123 12.89 6.89 7.14
C ASN A 123 13.15 6.14 5.82
N LYS A 124 12.89 4.83 5.81
CA LYS A 124 13.23 3.93 4.70
C LYS A 124 11.99 3.23 4.14
N ILE A 125 11.83 3.21 2.83
CA ILE A 125 10.78 2.40 2.19
C ILE A 125 11.16 0.91 2.28
N LEU A 126 10.29 0.10 2.89
CA LEU A 126 10.48 -1.34 3.03
C LEU A 126 9.86 -2.10 1.86
N GLY A 127 8.74 -1.61 1.33
CA GLY A 127 8.13 -2.22 0.17
C GLY A 127 7.16 -1.29 -0.54
N THR A 128 7.01 -1.51 -1.84
CA THR A 128 5.96 -0.91 -2.64
C THR A 128 5.27 -1.96 -3.49
N TYR A 129 4.00 -1.73 -3.77
CA TYR A 129 3.25 -2.51 -4.75
C TYR A 129 2.49 -1.56 -5.66
N ARG A 130 2.45 -1.85 -6.95
CA ARG A 130 1.62 -1.14 -7.92
C ARG A 130 0.63 -2.11 -8.54
N TRP A 131 -0.60 -1.65 -8.69
CA TRP A 131 -1.65 -2.38 -9.38
C TRP A 131 -1.95 -1.77 -10.74
N SER A 132 -2.40 -2.60 -11.67
CA SER A 132 -3.05 -2.17 -12.89
C SER A 132 -4.31 -2.96 -13.14
N TRP A 133 -5.33 -2.22 -13.53
CA TRP A 133 -6.68 -2.71 -13.78
C TRP A 133 -7.02 -2.49 -15.24
N ASN A 134 -7.80 -3.41 -15.80
CA ASN A 134 -8.29 -3.32 -17.16
C ASN A 134 -9.72 -3.87 -17.23
N GLN A 135 -10.33 -3.85 -18.41
CA GLN A 135 -11.72 -4.30 -18.56
C GLN A 135 -11.95 -5.77 -18.20
N LEU A 136 -10.92 -6.62 -18.31
CA LEU A 136 -11.00 -8.05 -17.98
C LEU A 136 -10.68 -8.32 -16.51
N ALA A 137 -9.96 -7.43 -15.84
CA ALA A 137 -9.64 -7.47 -14.43
C ALA A 137 -10.00 -6.10 -13.80
N PRO A 138 -11.29 -5.86 -13.53
CA PRO A 138 -11.75 -4.60 -12.98
C PRO A 138 -11.26 -4.40 -11.54
N ALA A 139 -11.32 -3.15 -11.07
CA ALA A 139 -11.01 -2.82 -9.69
C ALA A 139 -11.87 -3.65 -8.70
N PRO A 140 -11.27 -4.14 -7.61
CA PRO A 140 -11.94 -4.98 -6.63
C PRO A 140 -12.94 -4.19 -5.76
N THR A 141 -13.72 -4.92 -4.95
CA THR A 141 -14.46 -4.33 -3.82
C THR A 141 -13.48 -3.79 -2.78
N ILE A 142 -13.99 -3.02 -1.82
CA ILE A 142 -13.18 -2.47 -0.73
C ILE A 142 -12.54 -3.59 0.09
N GLU A 143 -13.30 -4.61 0.49
CA GLU A 143 -12.76 -5.71 1.30
C GLU A 143 -11.65 -6.46 0.54
N ARG A 144 -11.89 -6.76 -0.74
CA ARG A 144 -10.89 -7.46 -1.55
C ARG A 144 -9.67 -6.59 -1.83
N ALA A 145 -9.82 -5.27 -2.02
CA ALA A 145 -8.68 -4.35 -2.09
C ALA A 145 -7.81 -4.44 -0.84
N ILE A 146 -8.42 -4.46 0.34
CA ILE A 146 -7.72 -4.54 1.62
C ILE A 146 -6.96 -5.87 1.76
N GLU A 147 -7.59 -6.99 1.41
CA GLU A 147 -6.91 -8.29 1.37
C GLU A 147 -5.71 -8.28 0.42
N MET A 148 -5.88 -7.69 -0.77
CA MET A 148 -4.81 -7.60 -1.75
C MET A 148 -3.62 -6.75 -1.26
N ILE A 149 -3.83 -5.75 -0.39
CA ILE A 149 -2.73 -5.01 0.24
C ILE A 149 -1.90 -5.94 1.13
N ASP A 150 -2.56 -6.75 1.96
CA ASP A 150 -1.89 -7.70 2.85
C ASP A 150 -1.13 -8.77 2.07
N GLU A 151 -1.81 -9.46 1.15
CA GLU A 151 -1.25 -10.55 0.34
C GLU A 151 -0.06 -10.11 -0.53
N ASN A 152 -0.18 -8.94 -1.15
CA ASN A 152 0.79 -8.51 -2.16
C ASN A 152 1.95 -7.71 -1.58
N LEU A 153 1.78 -7.10 -0.40
CA LEU A 153 2.77 -6.22 0.20
C LEU A 153 3.08 -6.59 1.66
N LEU A 154 2.11 -6.50 2.58
CA LEU A 154 2.40 -6.51 4.01
C LEU A 154 2.98 -7.85 4.49
N VAL A 155 2.39 -8.98 4.11
CA VAL A 155 2.91 -10.33 4.46
C VAL A 155 4.34 -10.52 3.96
N LYS A 156 4.75 -9.83 2.89
CA LYS A 156 6.11 -9.94 2.33
C LYS A 156 7.13 -9.08 3.07
N VAL A 157 6.68 -7.99 3.70
CA VAL A 157 7.53 -7.10 4.49
C VAL A 157 7.65 -7.59 5.93
N PHE A 158 6.56 -8.08 6.52
CA PHE A 158 6.50 -8.57 7.91
C PHE A 158 6.68 -10.10 8.03
N ARG A 159 7.53 -10.69 7.18
CA ARG A 159 7.81 -12.13 7.18
C ARG A 159 8.47 -12.60 8.46
#